data_AF-A0A7K6EZ83-F1
#
_entry.id   AF-A0A7K6EZ83-F1
#
_cell.length_a   1.000
_cell.length_b   1.000
_cell.length_c   1.000
_cell.angle_alpha   90.00
_cell.angle_beta   90.00
_cell.angle_gamma   90.00
#
_symmetry.space_group_name_H-M   'P 1'
#
loop_
_entity.id
_entity.type
_entity.pdbx_description
1 polymer ?
#
loop_
_entity_poly.entity_id
_entity_poly.type
_entity_poly.pdbx_seq_one_letter_code
_entity_poly.pdbx_strand_id
1 'polypeptide(L)'
;ASNVSHTVVLRPLKAGYFNFTSATITYLAQEGAQVVVGFTSAPGQGGILAQRDFDRRFSPHFLDWAAFGVMTLPSIGIPLLLWYSSKRKYDTPKTKKN
;
A
#
# COMPACT_ATOMS: atom_id res chain seq x y z
N ALA A 1 -8.37 37.93 -6.50
CA ALA A 1 -8.84 36.98 -5.47
C ALA A 1 -7.90 35.78 -5.46
N SER A 2 -7.40 35.36 -4.29
CA SER A 2 -6.57 34.16 -4.13
C SER A 2 -7.43 32.96 -3.78
N ASN A 3 -7.16 31.80 -4.37
CA ASN A 3 -7.83 30.55 -4.01
C ASN A 3 -7.19 29.97 -2.75
N VAL A 4 -8.01 29.64 -1.75
CA VAL A 4 -7.58 29.02 -0.49
C VAL A 4 -8.33 27.70 -0.31
N SER A 5 -7.61 26.62 -0.03
CA SER A 5 -8.18 25.31 0.26
C SER A 5 -8.05 25.00 1.75
N HIS A 6 -9.12 24.51 2.37
CA HIS A 6 -9.14 24.07 3.77
C HIS A 6 -9.40 22.57 3.81
N THR A 7 -8.62 21.84 4.63
CA THR A 7 -8.76 20.40 4.79
C THR A 7 -9.07 20.07 6.24
N VAL A 8 -10.13 19.31 6.46
CA VAL A 8 -10.51 18.79 7.78
C VAL A 8 -10.49 17.27 7.71
N VAL A 9 -9.73 16.64 8.61
CA VAL A 9 -9.61 15.18 8.69
C VAL A 9 -10.19 14.71 10.01
N LEU A 10 -11.11 13.75 9.95
CA LEU A 10 -11.75 13.16 11.12
C LEU A 10 -11.18 11.76 11.36
N ARG A 11 -10.89 11.43 12.63
CA ARG A 11 -10.54 10.07 13.05
C ARG A 11 -11.75 9.39 13.68
N PRO A 12 -12.21 8.25 13.15
CA PRO A 12 -13.26 7.47 13.79
C PRO A 12 -12.84 6.95 15.18
N LEU A 13 -13.75 7.01 16.16
CA LEU A 13 -13.50 6.49 17.51
C LEU A 13 -13.83 5.00 17.66
N LYS A 14 -14.70 4.47 16.79
CA LYS A 14 -15.15 3.08 16.81
C LYS A 14 -15.24 2.55 15.37
N ALA A 15 -14.86 1.29 15.21
CA ALA A 15 -15.08 0.53 13.98
C ALA A 15 -16.51 -0.05 13.97
N GLY A 16 -17.07 -0.26 12.78
CA GLY A 16 -18.41 -0.79 12.61
C GLY A 16 -19.14 -0.20 11.41
N TYR A 17 -20.40 -0.57 11.25
CA TYR A 17 -21.27 0.01 10.23
C TYR A 17 -21.98 1.24 10.80
N PHE A 18 -21.93 2.33 10.05
CA PHE A 18 -22.56 3.60 10.41
C PHE A 18 -23.40 4.11 9.25
N ASN A 19 -24.45 4.85 9.59
CA ASN A 19 -25.24 5.57 8.61
C ASN A 19 -24.60 6.95 8.40
N PHE A 20 -23.95 7.13 7.26
CA PHE A 20 -23.36 8.38 6.86
C PHE A 20 -24.42 9.27 6.20
N THR A 21 -24.82 10.30 6.94
CA THR A 21 -25.67 11.38 6.43
C THR A 21 -24.82 12.47 5.78
N SER A 22 -25.46 13.38 5.06
CA SER A 22 -24.79 14.56 4.49
C SER A 22 -24.17 15.40 5.60
N ALA A 23 -22.95 15.88 5.39
CA ALA A 23 -22.36 16.93 6.20
C ALA A 23 -22.80 18.31 5.68
N THR A 24 -22.95 19.26 6.60
CA THR A 24 -23.20 20.67 6.28
C THR A 24 -21.92 21.46 6.50
N ILE A 25 -21.51 22.22 5.50
CA ILE A 25 -20.33 23.07 5.52
C ILE A 25 -20.82 24.51 5.44
N THR A 26 -20.46 25.32 6.42
CA THR A 26 -20.75 26.76 6.42
C THR A 26 -19.46 27.54 6.30
N TYR A 27 -19.38 28.43 5.31
CA TYR A 27 -18.19 29.22 5.01
C TYR A 27 -18.50 30.72 4.98
N LEU A 28 -17.56 31.51 5.50
CA LEU A 28 -17.57 32.97 5.44
C LEU A 28 -16.30 33.43 4.72
N ALA A 29 -16.47 34.14 3.60
CA ALA A 29 -15.34 34.60 2.79
C ALA A 29 -14.55 35.75 3.46
N GLN A 30 -15.25 36.61 4.19
CA GLN A 30 -14.70 37.75 4.91
C GLN A 30 -15.66 38.16 6.03
N GLU A 31 -15.17 38.90 7.01
CA GLU A 31 -15.97 39.42 8.12
C GLU A 31 -17.10 40.33 7.59
N GLY A 32 -18.34 40.07 8.02
CA GLY A 32 -19.54 40.78 7.54
C GLY A 32 -20.12 40.29 6.20
N ALA A 33 -19.53 39.29 5.54
CA ALA A 33 -20.11 38.69 4.33
C ALA A 33 -21.26 37.72 4.66
N GLN A 34 -22.02 37.34 3.62
CA GLN A 34 -23.06 36.31 3.74
C GLN A 34 -22.46 34.92 3.98
N VAL A 35 -23.10 34.15 4.86
CA VAL A 35 -22.75 32.75 5.10
C VAL A 35 -23.13 31.92 3.89
N VAL A 36 -22.16 31.22 3.31
CA VAL A 36 -22.38 30.22 2.26
C VAL A 36 -22.57 28.86 2.91
N VAL A 37 -23.66 28.17 2.58
CA VAL A 37 -23.95 26.82 3.10
C VAL A 37 -23.85 25.81 1.95
N GLY A 38 -23.02 24.79 2.15
CA GLY A 38 -22.88 23.65 1.25
C GLY A 38 -23.23 22.34 1.96
N PHE A 39 -23.65 21.35 1.18
CA PHE A 39 -23.95 20.01 1.68
C PHE A 39 -23.12 18.98 0.92
N THR A 40 -22.63 17.96 1.63
CA THR A 40 -22.03 16.79 0.98
C THR A 40 -23.11 15.78 0.59
N SER A 41 -22.74 14.81 -0.23
CA SER A 41 -23.59 13.64 -0.47
C SER A 41 -23.80 12.83 0.82
N ALA A 42 -24.87 12.03 0.84
CA ALA A 42 -25.19 11.07 1.90
C ALA A 42 -25.03 9.66 1.34
N PRO A 43 -23.86 9.01 1.49
CA PRO A 43 -23.61 7.69 0.90
C PRO A 43 -24.39 6.55 1.59
N GLY A 44 -25.09 6.82 2.68
CA GLY A 44 -25.91 5.83 3.39
C GLY A 44 -25.06 4.96 4.31
N GLN A 45 -25.37 3.67 4.38
CA GLN A 45 -24.66 2.77 5.28
C GLN A 45 -23.25 2.45 4.75
N GLY A 46 -22.23 2.73 5.56
CA GLY A 46 -20.84 2.43 5.24
C GLY A 46 -20.11 1.79 6.42
N GLY A 47 -19.04 1.05 6.14
CA GLY A 47 -18.22 0.40 7.15
C GLY A 47 -16.95 1.19 7.46
N ILE A 48 -16.68 1.43 8.73
CA ILE A 48 -15.38 1.85 9.24
C ILE A 48 -14.64 0.60 9.71
N LEU A 49 -13.58 0.22 8.99
CA LEU A 49 -12.81 -0.96 9.33
C LEU A 49 -11.88 -0.67 10.52
N ALA A 50 -11.76 -1.63 11.44
CA ALA A 50 -10.77 -1.52 12.51
C ALA A 50 -9.37 -1.52 11.89
N GLN A 51 -8.47 -0.70 12.44
CA GLN A 51 -7.11 -0.56 11.92
C GLN A 51 -6.40 -1.91 11.81
N ARG A 52 -6.53 -2.78 12.82
CA ARG A 52 -5.99 -4.16 12.79
C ARG A 52 -6.52 -4.99 11.61
N ASP A 53 -7.81 -4.88 11.31
CA ASP A 53 -8.42 -5.64 10.21
C ASP A 53 -8.04 -5.06 8.84
N PHE A 54 -7.82 -3.75 8.77
CA PHE A 54 -7.23 -3.08 7.62
C PHE A 54 -5.80 -3.55 7.40
N ASP A 55 -4.94 -3.47 8.43
CA ASP A 55 -3.54 -3.87 8.35
C ASP A 55 -3.44 -5.36 7.97
N ARG A 56 -4.28 -6.24 8.51
CA ARG A 56 -4.28 -7.64 8.10
C ARG A 56 -4.59 -7.84 6.60
N ARG A 57 -5.42 -7.00 6.00
CA ARG A 57 -5.83 -7.13 4.59
C ARG A 57 -4.92 -6.38 3.63
N PHE A 58 -4.35 -5.27 4.08
CA PHE A 58 -3.70 -4.28 3.22
C PHE A 58 -2.27 -3.94 3.65
N SER A 59 -1.77 -4.49 4.76
CA SER A 59 -0.38 -4.30 5.17
C SER A 59 0.55 -4.89 4.10
N PRO A 60 1.59 -4.15 3.69
CA PRO A 60 2.54 -4.67 2.73
C PRO A 60 3.41 -5.77 3.36
N HIS A 61 3.38 -6.96 2.76
CA HIS A 61 4.02 -8.18 3.26
C HIS A 61 5.53 -8.24 2.92
N PHE A 62 6.25 -7.13 3.06
CA PHE A 62 7.65 -7.02 2.59
C PHE A 62 8.57 -8.06 3.24
N LEU A 63 8.41 -8.30 4.54
CA LEU A 63 9.23 -9.28 5.26
C LEU A 63 8.93 -10.72 4.82
N ASP A 64 7.67 -11.03 4.54
CA ASP A 64 7.28 -12.36 4.07
C ASP A 64 7.82 -12.62 2.66
N TRP A 65 7.78 -11.60 1.78
CA TRP A 65 8.41 -11.67 0.46
C TRP A 65 9.92 -11.85 0.55
N ALA A 66 10.59 -11.14 1.46
CA ALA A 66 12.02 -11.30 1.68
C ALA A 66 12.35 -12.71 2.20
N ALA A 67 11.57 -13.22 3.16
CA ALA A 67 11.72 -14.58 3.69
C ALA A 67 11.53 -15.63 2.59
N PHE A 68 10.49 -15.49 1.76
CA PHE A 68 10.29 -16.34 0.59
C PHE A 68 11.49 -16.31 -0.37
N GLY A 69 12.02 -15.13 -0.65
CA GLY A 69 13.25 -14.98 -1.43
C GLY A 69 14.40 -15.78 -0.83
N VAL A 70 14.68 -15.58 0.46
CA VAL A 70 15.77 -16.29 1.16
C VAL A 70 15.57 -17.81 1.17
N MET A 71 14.34 -18.28 1.41
CA MET A 71 14.03 -19.71 1.49
C MET A 71 14.14 -20.42 0.14
N THR A 72 13.89 -19.72 -0.98
CA THR A 72 13.98 -20.29 -2.33
C THR A 72 15.41 -20.24 -2.90
N LEU A 73 16.29 -19.39 -2.36
CA LEU A 73 17.67 -19.27 -2.82
C LEU A 73 18.47 -20.57 -2.80
N PRO A 74 18.40 -21.45 -1.77
CA PRO A 74 19.13 -22.72 -1.81
C PRO A 74 18.65 -23.64 -2.94
N SER A 75 17.33 -23.75 -3.11
CA SER A 75 16.72 -24.62 -4.12
C SER A 75 17.00 -24.18 -5.55
N ILE A 76 17.22 -22.88 -5.78
CA ILE A 76 17.59 -22.33 -7.10
C ILE A 76 19.11 -22.26 -7.26
N GLY A 77 19.80 -21.77 -6.23
CA GLY A 77 21.23 -21.48 -6.24
C GLY A 77 22.11 -22.72 -6.25
N ILE A 78 21.78 -23.75 -5.47
CA ILE A 78 22.60 -24.99 -5.43
C ILE A 78 22.60 -25.67 -6.80
N PRO A 79 21.46 -25.94 -7.46
CA PRO A 79 21.46 -26.52 -8.80
C PRO A 79 22.18 -25.64 -9.83
N LEU A 80 22.02 -24.31 -9.76
CA LEU A 80 22.69 -23.37 -10.66
C LEU A 80 24.22 -23.44 -10.52
N LEU A 81 24.73 -23.45 -9.28
CA LEU A 81 26.17 -23.53 -9.00
C LEU A 81 26.76 -24.87 -9.48
N LEU A 82 26.06 -25.97 -9.22
CA LEU A 82 26.46 -27.29 -9.71
C LEU A 82 26.49 -27.34 -11.23
N TRP A 83 25.45 -26.82 -11.89
CA TRP A 83 25.42 -26.73 -13.35
C TRP A 83 26.56 -25.87 -13.91
N TYR A 84 26.77 -24.69 -13.33
CA TYR A 84 27.80 -23.75 -13.79
C TYR A 84 29.21 -24.36 -13.65
N SER A 85 29.50 -24.99 -12.52
CA SER A 85 30.78 -25.68 -12.30
C SER A 85 31.00 -26.84 -13.28
N SER A 86 29.96 -27.62 -13.57
CA SER A 86 29.99 -28.69 -14.55
C SER A 86 30.25 -28.15 -15.95
N LYS A 87 29.48 -27.16 -16.38
CA LYS A 87 29.62 -26.54 -17.70
C LYS A 87 31.04 -26.00 -17.92
N ARG A 88 31.58 -25.26 -16.95
CA ARG A 88 32.95 -24.72 -17.01
C ARG A 88 34.00 -25.83 -17.17
N LYS A 89 33.84 -26.94 -16.45
CA LYS A 89 34.78 -28.07 -16.51
C LYS A 89 34.79 -28.78 -17.87
N TYR A 90 33.62 -28.97 -18.48
CA TYR A 90 33.49 -29.75 -19.72
C TYR A 90 33.59 -28.92 -21.00
N ASP A 91 33.37 -27.61 -20.93
CA ASP A 91 33.54 -26.71 -22.09
C ASP A 91 34.98 -26.22 -22.26
N THR A 92 35.87 -26.42 -21.29
CA THR A 92 37.28 -25.99 -21.45
C THR A 92 38.00 -26.95 -22.41
N PRO A 93 38.47 -26.50 -23.59
CA PRO A 93 39.16 -27.38 -24.52
C PRO A 93 40.47 -27.87 -23.90
N LYS A 94 40.69 -29.20 -23.87
CA LYS A 94 41.97 -29.75 -23.42
C LYS A 94 43.09 -29.25 -24.34
N THR A 95 44.06 -28.52 -23.79
CA THR A 95 45.29 -28.18 -24.50
C THR A 95 45.98 -29.46 -24.93
N LYS A 96 46.03 -29.72 -26.25
CA LYS A 96 46.90 -30.77 -26.80
C LYS A 96 48.34 -30.37 -26.50
N LYS A 97 49.04 -31.19 -25.73
CA LYS A 97 50.48 -31.04 -25.49
C LYS A 97 51.19 -31.71 -26.67
N ASN A 98 51.89 -30.91 -27.47
CA ASN A 98 52.78 -31.38 -28.54
C ASN A 98 54.07 -31.94 -27.94
#